data_AF-A0A0Q0Q5D7-F1
#
_entry.id   AF-A0A0Q0Q5D7-F1
#
_cell.length_a   1.000
_cell.length_b   1.000
_cell.length_c   1.000
_cell.angle_alpha   90.00
_cell.angle_beta   90.00
_cell.angle_gamma   90.00
#
_symmetry.space_group_name_H-M   'P 1'
#
loop_
_entity.id
_entity.type
_entity.pdbx_description
1 polymer ?
#
loop_
_entity_poly.entity_id
_entity_poly.type
_entity_poly.pdbx_seq_one_letter_code
_entity_poly.pdbx_strand_id
1 'polypeptide(L)'
;MTHRQSETFNNRVYVGAHGNLSLEEGKLSAKNTPIDTVFAVLELPIGLKLTGVRLVTNGLGASVSVDIKVNDIALALGEAVANKVAKQIPIKPVYLKEKGILNVTIKGGVATGELLILPEYVNVGY
;
A
#
# COMPACT_ATOMS: atom_id res chain seq x y z
N MET A 1 -18.36 3.37 4.84
CA MET A 1 -16.92 3.27 4.51
C MET A 1 -16.20 4.43 5.17
N THR A 2 -15.21 4.17 6.02
CA THR A 2 -14.48 5.21 6.77
C THR A 2 -13.14 5.48 6.09
N HIS A 3 -12.77 6.75 5.88
CA HIS A 3 -11.48 7.12 5.28
C HIS A 3 -10.55 7.69 6.35
N ARG A 4 -9.28 7.29 6.32
CA ARG A 4 -8.22 7.74 7.24
C ARG A 4 -6.94 8.00 6.46
N GLN A 5 -6.11 8.90 6.97
CA GLN A 5 -4.72 9.02 6.52
C GLN A 5 -3.84 8.17 7.44
N SER A 6 -2.84 7.52 6.86
CA SER A 6 -1.81 6.81 7.63
C SER A 6 -0.77 7.78 8.16
N GLU A 7 0.12 7.27 9.01
CA GLU A 7 1.28 7.99 9.54
C GLU A 7 2.26 8.44 8.45
N THR A 8 2.26 7.77 7.31
CA THR A 8 3.20 7.99 6.21
C THR A 8 2.60 8.76 5.05
N PHE A 9 1.32 9.13 5.12
CA PHE A 9 0.62 9.77 3.99
C PHE A 9 1.32 11.03 3.47
N ASN A 10 1.85 11.85 4.39
CA ASN A 10 2.55 13.09 4.06
C ASN A 10 4.07 12.91 3.87
N ASN A 11 4.57 11.68 3.91
CA ASN A 11 5.98 11.42 3.65
C ASN A 11 6.27 11.67 2.18
N ARG A 12 7.45 12.25 1.92
CA ARG A 12 7.93 12.43 0.57
C ARG A 12 8.33 11.08 0.00
N VAL A 13 7.75 10.73 -1.14
CA VAL A 13 8.18 9.58 -1.95
C VAL A 13 9.42 9.98 -2.75
N TYR A 14 10.52 9.24 -2.57
CA TYR A 14 11.79 9.55 -3.23
C TYR A 14 11.88 8.94 -4.62
N VAL A 15 12.15 9.80 -5.60
CA VAL A 15 12.29 9.38 -6.99
C VAL A 15 13.76 9.09 -7.27
N GLY A 16 14.12 7.81 -7.33
CA GLY A 16 15.45 7.37 -7.70
C GLY A 16 15.84 7.77 -9.14
N ALA A 17 17.13 7.69 -9.45
CA ALA A 17 17.64 7.88 -10.81
C ALA A 17 16.93 6.94 -11.80
N HIS A 18 16.73 7.40 -13.03
CA HIS A 18 15.97 6.68 -14.06
C HIS A 18 16.46 5.25 -14.25
N GLY A 19 15.53 4.28 -14.26
CA GLY A 19 15.84 2.86 -14.42
C GLY A 19 16.13 2.09 -13.13
N ASN A 20 16.37 2.77 -11.99
CA ASN A 20 16.56 2.08 -10.72
C ASN A 20 15.23 1.66 -10.09
N LEU A 21 15.18 0.43 -9.58
CA LEU A 21 14.09 -0.02 -8.72
C LEU A 21 14.20 0.71 -7.39
N SER A 22 13.13 1.38 -7.02
CA SER A 22 12.98 2.14 -5.77
C SER A 22 11.86 1.52 -4.93
N LEU A 23 12.00 1.66 -3.62
CA LEU A 23 11.02 1.26 -2.64
C LEU A 23 10.82 2.41 -1.67
N GLU A 24 9.56 2.74 -1.39
CA GLU A 24 9.20 3.68 -0.33
C GLU A 24 8.52 2.92 0.80
N GLU A 25 8.71 3.36 2.05
CA GLU A 25 8.04 2.76 3.19
C GLU A 25 6.70 3.44 3.47
N GLY A 26 5.61 2.77 3.13
CA GLY A 26 4.28 3.08 3.63
C GLY A 26 4.02 2.29 4.91
N LYS A 27 3.48 2.95 5.93
CA LYS A 27 3.10 2.37 7.22
C LYS A 27 1.71 2.83 7.61
N LEU A 28 0.89 1.90 8.10
CA LEU A 28 -0.36 2.18 8.80
C LEU A 28 -0.45 1.41 10.12
N SER A 29 -0.97 2.07 11.17
CA SER A 29 -1.36 1.40 12.42
C SER A 29 -2.89 1.33 12.55
N ALA A 30 -3.39 0.11 12.76
CA ALA A 30 -4.78 -0.16 13.05
C ALA A 30 -4.99 -0.33 14.58
N LYS A 31 -6.05 0.28 15.12
CA LYS A 31 -6.48 0.08 16.51
C LYS A 31 -7.98 -0.11 16.55
N ASN A 32 -8.44 -1.35 16.71
CA ASN A 32 -9.85 -1.75 16.61
C ASN A 32 -10.51 -1.15 15.36
N THR A 33 -9.80 -1.23 14.23
CA THR A 33 -10.23 -0.60 12.99
C THR A 33 -11.32 -1.44 12.34
N PRO A 34 -12.52 -0.88 12.07
CA PRO A 34 -13.61 -1.63 11.45
C PRO A 34 -13.27 -2.09 10.03
N ILE A 35 -13.97 -3.15 9.60
CA ILE A 35 -14.00 -3.57 8.20
C ILE A 35 -14.42 -2.40 7.29
N ASP A 36 -13.92 -2.41 6.05
CA ASP A 36 -14.14 -1.39 5.03
C ASP A 36 -13.63 0.01 5.42
N THR A 37 -12.69 0.08 6.36
CA THR A 37 -11.89 1.30 6.57
C THR A 37 -10.81 1.36 5.48
N VAL A 38 -10.71 2.51 4.82
CA VAL A 38 -9.69 2.84 3.82
C VAL A 38 -8.64 3.74 4.46
N PHE A 39 -7.38 3.36 4.34
CA PHE A 39 -6.23 4.18 4.67
C PHE A 39 -5.60 4.71 3.38
N ALA A 40 -5.50 6.03 3.25
CA ALA A 40 -4.57 6.65 2.30
C ALA A 40 -3.16 6.58 2.91
N VAL A 41 -2.26 5.82 2.29
CA VAL A 41 -0.96 5.45 2.87
C VAL A 41 0.19 6.29 2.34
N LEU A 42 0.24 6.52 1.02
CA LEU A 42 1.27 7.35 0.37
C LEU A 42 0.65 8.15 -0.77
N GLU A 43 1.13 9.37 -0.97
CA GLU A 43 0.92 10.13 -2.22
C GLU A 43 2.10 9.88 -3.18
N LEU A 44 1.84 9.13 -4.24
CA LEU A 44 2.80 8.75 -5.27
C LEU A 44 2.85 9.81 -6.38
N PRO A 45 4.04 10.32 -6.75
CA PRO A 45 4.17 11.30 -7.83
C PRO A 45 3.87 10.71 -9.21
N ILE A 46 3.65 11.60 -10.18
CA ILE A 46 3.55 11.23 -11.60
C ILE A 46 4.86 10.65 -12.12
N GLY A 47 4.78 9.89 -13.22
CA GLY A 47 5.97 9.39 -13.91
C GLY A 47 6.58 8.14 -13.27
N LEU A 48 5.94 7.59 -12.24
CA LEU A 48 6.31 6.31 -11.66
C LEU A 48 5.65 5.16 -12.42
N LYS A 49 6.43 4.09 -12.62
CA LYS A 49 5.94 2.79 -13.06
C LYS A 49 6.01 1.83 -11.88
N LEU A 50 4.86 1.53 -11.27
CA LEU A 50 4.75 0.52 -10.22
C LEU A 50 4.92 -0.86 -10.81
N THR A 51 5.69 -1.73 -10.15
CA THR A 51 6.01 -3.10 -10.61
C THR A 51 5.72 -4.18 -9.57
N GLY A 52 5.51 -3.78 -8.32
CA GLY A 52 5.17 -4.69 -7.23
C GLY A 52 4.77 -3.94 -5.97
N VAL A 53 4.34 -4.71 -4.96
CA VAL A 53 4.16 -4.23 -3.59
C VAL A 53 4.73 -5.26 -2.62
N ARG A 54 5.36 -4.80 -1.54
CA ARG A 54 5.73 -5.67 -0.41
C ARG A 54 4.81 -5.43 0.76
N LEU A 55 4.46 -6.50 1.45
CA LEU A 55 3.65 -6.47 2.66
C LEU A 55 4.43 -7.08 3.81
N VAL A 56 4.52 -6.33 4.92
CA VAL A 56 5.16 -6.79 6.15
C VAL A 56 4.27 -6.46 7.35
N THR A 57 3.95 -7.45 8.15
CA THR A 57 3.20 -7.29 9.41
C THR A 57 3.50 -8.44 10.36
N ASN A 58 3.31 -8.21 11.67
CA ASN A 58 3.27 -9.28 12.68
C ASN A 58 1.89 -9.94 12.80
N GLY A 59 0.91 -9.49 12.02
CA GLY A 59 -0.49 -9.92 12.05
C GLY A 59 -1.42 -8.79 12.51
N LEU A 60 -2.60 -8.71 11.91
CA LEU A 60 -3.61 -7.69 12.19
C LEU A 60 -4.84 -8.21 12.95
N GLY A 61 -4.90 -9.50 13.27
CA GLY A 61 -6.01 -10.13 13.98
C GLY A 61 -6.80 -11.12 13.13
N ALA A 62 -7.67 -11.91 13.78
CA ALA A 62 -8.37 -13.02 13.14
C ALA A 62 -9.17 -12.58 11.90
N SER A 63 -9.07 -13.36 10.82
CA SER A 63 -9.78 -13.16 9.55
C SER A 63 -9.50 -11.83 8.83
N VAL A 64 -8.48 -11.07 9.24
CA VAL A 64 -8.14 -9.81 8.56
C VAL A 64 -7.44 -10.09 7.24
N SER A 65 -7.93 -9.43 6.19
CA SER A 65 -7.30 -9.32 4.87
C SER A 65 -7.27 -7.86 4.45
N VAL A 66 -6.48 -7.54 3.42
CA VAL A 66 -6.40 -6.18 2.87
C VAL A 66 -6.47 -6.16 1.36
N ASP A 67 -7.14 -5.13 0.85
CA ASP A 67 -7.08 -4.73 -0.56
C ASP A 67 -6.13 -3.54 -0.71
N ILE A 68 -5.27 -3.59 -1.73
CA ILE A 68 -4.26 -2.57 -2.02
C ILE A 68 -4.54 -2.01 -3.40
N LYS A 69 -4.75 -0.70 -3.47
CA LYS A 69 -5.03 0.01 -4.72
C LYS A 69 -4.17 1.24 -4.84
N VAL A 70 -3.91 1.67 -6.07
CA VAL A 70 -3.51 3.05 -6.36
C VAL A 70 -4.65 3.72 -7.11
N ASN A 71 -5.23 4.78 -6.53
CA ASN A 71 -6.53 5.30 -6.97
C ASN A 71 -7.55 4.14 -7.06
N ASP A 72 -8.13 3.90 -8.23
CA ASP A 72 -9.06 2.80 -8.49
C ASP A 72 -8.41 1.51 -9.04
N ILE A 73 -7.10 1.55 -9.32
CA ILE A 73 -6.37 0.42 -9.91
C ILE A 73 -5.97 -0.55 -8.81
N ALA A 74 -6.46 -1.80 -8.91
CA ALA A 74 -6.07 -2.87 -8.01
C ALA A 74 -4.61 -3.30 -8.22
N LEU A 75 -3.82 -3.26 -7.15
CA LEU A 75 -2.46 -3.79 -7.12
C LEU A 75 -2.45 -5.22 -6.56
N ALA A 76 -3.16 -5.45 -5.46
CA ALA A 76 -3.36 -6.75 -4.84
C ALA A 76 -4.68 -6.75 -4.05
N LEU A 77 -5.43 -7.84 -4.05
CA LEU A 77 -6.76 -7.92 -3.42
C LEU A 77 -6.87 -9.16 -2.53
N GLY A 78 -7.57 -9.04 -1.41
CA GLY A 78 -7.81 -10.14 -0.48
C GLY A 78 -6.56 -10.69 0.19
N GLU A 79 -5.51 -9.87 0.34
CA GLU A 79 -4.25 -10.32 0.89
C GLU A 79 -4.42 -10.63 2.39
N ALA A 80 -4.35 -11.92 2.74
CA ALA A 80 -4.46 -12.35 4.12
C ALA A 80 -3.30 -11.80 4.96
N VAL A 81 -3.64 -11.09 6.04
CA VAL A 81 -2.69 -10.45 6.97
C VAL A 81 -3.10 -10.68 8.43
N ALA A 82 -3.90 -11.70 8.68
CA ALA A 82 -4.34 -12.07 10.02
C ALA A 82 -3.16 -12.46 10.93
N ASN A 83 -2.18 -13.15 10.36
CA ASN A 83 -0.95 -13.61 11.01
C ASN A 83 0.27 -12.84 10.46
N LYS A 84 1.45 -13.15 11.01
CA LYS A 84 2.73 -12.63 10.49
C LYS A 84 2.88 -12.90 8.99
N VAL A 85 3.18 -11.86 8.24
CA VAL A 85 3.40 -11.89 6.79
C VAL A 85 4.63 -11.06 6.47
N ALA A 86 5.46 -11.58 5.57
CA ALA A 86 6.52 -10.84 4.90
C ALA A 86 6.60 -11.39 3.47
N LYS A 87 6.03 -10.69 2.49
CA LYS A 87 5.97 -11.16 1.10
C LYS A 87 6.10 -10.02 0.10
N GLN A 88 6.59 -10.38 -1.08
CA GLN A 88 6.62 -9.52 -2.27
C GLN A 88 5.57 -10.02 -3.26
N ILE A 89 4.79 -9.10 -3.81
CA ILE A 89 3.74 -9.37 -4.79
C ILE A 89 4.09 -8.62 -6.08
N PRO A 90 4.58 -9.31 -7.11
CA PRO A 90 4.77 -8.69 -8.42
C PRO A 90 3.41 -8.39 -9.05
N ILE A 91 3.30 -7.26 -9.74
CA ILE A 91 2.07 -6.84 -10.41
C ILE A 91 2.31 -6.60 -11.89
N LYS A 92 1.23 -6.58 -12.69
CA LYS A 92 1.30 -6.00 -14.03
C LYS A 92 1.69 -4.52 -13.88
N PRO A 93 2.71 -4.02 -14.62
CA PRO A 93 3.17 -2.66 -14.42
C PRO A 93 2.07 -1.61 -14.58
N VAL A 94 2.00 -0.68 -13.63
CA VAL A 94 1.04 0.44 -13.63
C VAL A 94 1.81 1.74 -13.75
N TYR A 95 1.58 2.48 -14.82
CA TYR A 95 2.19 3.79 -15.03
C TYR A 95 1.27 4.91 -14.53
N LEU A 96 1.81 5.78 -13.68
CA LEU A 96 1.08 6.89 -13.08
C LEU A 96 1.18 8.15 -13.96
N LYS A 97 0.12 8.42 -14.73
CA LYS A 97 -0.05 9.65 -15.52
C LYS A 97 -0.49 10.86 -14.71
N GLU A 98 -0.99 10.60 -13.51
CA GLU A 98 -1.44 11.56 -12.52
C GLU A 98 -0.96 11.12 -11.13
N LYS A 99 -1.09 11.99 -10.14
CA LYS A 99 -0.73 11.62 -8.76
C LYS A 99 -1.57 10.41 -8.33
N GLY A 100 -0.90 9.42 -7.76
CA GLY A 100 -1.54 8.19 -7.28
C GLY A 100 -1.65 8.19 -5.76
N ILE A 101 -2.82 7.89 -5.22
CA ILE A 101 -2.97 7.64 -3.79
C ILE A 101 -2.92 6.13 -3.56
N LEU A 102 -1.88 5.65 -2.87
CA LEU A 102 -1.79 4.27 -2.44
C LEU A 102 -2.75 4.05 -1.27
N ASN A 103 -3.82 3.31 -1.51
CA ASN A 103 -4.86 3.01 -0.55
C ASN A 103 -4.78 1.57 -0.07
N VAL A 104 -5.05 1.36 1.21
CA VAL A 104 -5.22 0.04 1.83
C VAL A 104 -6.59 -0.03 2.48
N THR A 105 -7.40 -1.02 2.09
CA THR A 105 -8.73 -1.24 2.67
C THR A 105 -8.70 -2.46 3.57
N ILE A 106 -9.18 -2.32 4.81
CA ILE A 106 -9.34 -3.44 5.75
C ILE A 106 -10.55 -4.29 5.35
N LYS A 107 -10.36 -5.60 5.23
CA LYS A 107 -11.40 -6.58 4.86
C LYS A 107 -11.43 -7.76 5.84
N GLY A 108 -12.53 -8.51 5.82
CA GLY A 108 -12.70 -9.78 6.54
C GLY A 108 -12.93 -9.67 8.06
N GLY A 109 -12.21 -8.81 8.78
CA GLY A 109 -12.31 -8.67 10.24
C GLY A 109 -11.91 -7.28 10.76
N VAL A 110 -12.04 -7.09 12.07
CA VAL A 110 -11.58 -5.88 12.77
C VAL A 110 -10.07 -5.95 12.94
N ALA A 111 -9.35 -4.92 12.49
CA ALA A 111 -7.88 -4.91 12.48
C ALA A 111 -7.27 -4.17 13.68
N THR A 112 -6.26 -4.79 14.29
CA THR A 112 -5.38 -4.20 15.31
C THR A 112 -3.95 -4.64 15.05
N GLY A 113 -3.01 -3.69 14.95
CA GLY A 113 -1.61 -3.96 14.67
C GLY A 113 -1.02 -2.97 13.66
N GLU A 114 0.15 -3.30 13.13
CA GLU A 114 0.88 -2.49 12.15
C GLU A 114 0.99 -3.25 10.83
N LEU A 115 0.83 -2.53 9.71
CA LEU A 115 1.12 -3.04 8.38
C LEU A 115 2.04 -2.06 7.65
N LEU A 116 3.15 -2.60 7.14
CA LEU A 116 4.01 -1.92 6.19
C LEU A 116 3.62 -2.34 4.76
N ILE A 117 3.51 -1.36 3.88
CA ILE A 117 3.23 -1.51 2.46
C ILE A 117 4.30 -0.75 1.69
N LEU A 118 5.16 -1.48 0.99
CA LEU A 118 6.26 -0.88 0.25
C LEU A 118 5.99 -1.02 -1.26
N PRO A 119 5.50 0.03 -1.95
CA PRO A 119 5.39 -0.01 -3.40
C PRO A 119 6.78 -0.13 -4.03
N GLU A 120 6.92 -1.03 -4.99
CA GLU A 120 8.11 -1.15 -5.84
C GLU A 120 7.86 -0.39 -7.13
N TYR A 121 8.76 0.52 -7.48
CA TYR A 121 8.58 1.38 -8.64
C TYR A 121 9.88 1.78 -9.32
N VAL A 122 9.78 2.15 -10.58
CA VAL A 122 10.87 2.75 -11.36
C VAL A 122 10.40 4.12 -11.83
N ASN A 123 11.27 5.13 -11.71
CA ASN A 123 11.05 6.41 -12.36
C ASN A 123 11.27 6.26 -13.87
N VAL A 124 10.24 6.57 -14.66
CA VAL A 124 10.29 6.53 -16.13
C VAL A 124 10.01 7.90 -16.77
N GLY A 125 9.90 8.96 -15.97
CA GLY A 125 9.59 10.31 -16.45
C GLY A 125 8.12 10.53 -16.81
N TYR A 126 7.81 11.77 -17.21
CA TYR A 126 6.49 12.23 -17.67
C TYR A 126 6.55 12.72 -19.11
#